data_AF-A0A534RXW1-F1
#
_entry.id   AF-A0A534RXW1-F1
#
_cell.length_a   1.000
_cell.length_b   1.000
_cell.length_c   1.000
_cell.angle_alpha   90.00
_cell.angle_beta   90.00
_cell.angle_gamma   90.00
#
_symmetry.space_group_name_H-M   'P 1'
#
loop_
_entity.id
_entity.type
_entity.pdbx_description
1 polymer ?
#
loop_
_entity_poly.entity_id
_entity_poly.type
_entity_poly.pdbx_seq_one_letter_code
_entity_poly.pdbx_strand_id
1 'polypeptide(L)'
;VDVTHDMEVMREETFGPVIPIMRVEDEEEAIRLANDSRYGLDASVWTRDAARGARIARRIQSGAVCVNDVMVNFAVTEIPMGGVKESGVGHRHGPDGIRKYCVKQAVVIDRFGLKSEINWWPITPGKVRLFRRALDLFGSGWRRKLLGAPART
;
A
#
# COMPACT_ATOMS: atom_id res chain seq x y z
N VAL A 1 -26.10 -20.11 17.73
CA VAL A 1 -25.84 -20.95 16.53
C VAL A 1 -26.83 -20.48 15.49
N ASP A 2 -26.41 -20.36 14.23
CA ASP A 2 -27.15 -19.73 13.12
C ASP A 2 -27.15 -18.19 13.15
N VAL A 3 -25.96 -17.59 13.29
CA VAL A 3 -25.79 -16.14 13.09
C VAL A 3 -25.68 -15.81 11.60
N THR A 4 -26.13 -14.62 11.23
CA THR A 4 -26.06 -14.09 9.86
C THR A 4 -25.18 -12.84 9.82
N HIS A 5 -24.64 -12.51 8.64
CA HIS A 5 -23.67 -11.40 8.47
C HIS A 5 -24.24 -10.01 8.81
N ASP A 6 -25.57 -9.85 8.80
CA ASP A 6 -26.26 -8.62 9.18
C ASP A 6 -26.38 -8.41 10.69
N MET A 7 -26.17 -9.44 11.51
CA MET A 7 -26.25 -9.32 12.98
C MET A 7 -25.10 -8.47 13.54
N GLU A 8 -25.38 -7.68 14.57
CA GLU A 8 -24.40 -6.80 15.23
C GLU A 8 -23.16 -7.56 15.71
N VAL A 9 -23.34 -8.76 16.28
CA VAL A 9 -22.25 -9.63 16.76
C VAL A 9 -21.26 -10.05 15.65
N MET A 10 -21.67 -9.98 14.38
CA MET A 10 -20.81 -10.28 13.22
C MET A 10 -20.11 -9.03 12.65
N ARG A 11 -20.57 -7.83 13.01
CA ARG A 11 -20.12 -6.56 12.40
C ARG A 11 -19.35 -5.67 13.37
N GLU A 12 -19.62 -5.80 14.65
CA GLU A 12 -19.02 -5.02 15.72
C GLU A 12 -18.02 -5.89 16.49
N GLU A 13 -16.92 -5.28 16.94
CA GLU A 13 -15.88 -5.97 17.68
C GLU A 13 -16.38 -6.37 19.07
N THR A 14 -16.42 -7.68 19.34
CA THR A 14 -17.05 -8.19 20.57
C THR A 14 -16.24 -7.91 21.83
N PHE A 15 -14.89 -7.88 21.74
CA PHE A 15 -13.94 -7.70 22.86
C PHE A 15 -14.23 -8.53 24.13
N GLY A 16 -14.99 -9.60 23.96
CA GLY A 16 -15.59 -10.37 25.04
C GLY A 16 -15.59 -11.85 24.72
N PRO A 17 -16.05 -12.70 25.66
CA PRO A 17 -15.96 -14.16 25.55
C PRO A 17 -17.04 -14.74 24.63
N VAL A 18 -17.26 -14.13 23.47
CA VAL A 18 -18.28 -14.52 22.49
C VAL A 18 -17.62 -14.75 21.14
N ILE A 19 -17.78 -15.96 20.58
CA ILE A 19 -17.26 -16.36 19.28
C ILE A 19 -18.46 -16.74 18.39
N PRO A 20 -18.91 -15.85 17.48
CA PRO A 20 -19.98 -16.18 16.55
C PRO A 20 -19.47 -17.14 15.46
N ILE A 21 -20.31 -18.08 15.04
CA ILE A 21 -20.00 -19.06 13.99
C ILE A 21 -21.06 -18.96 12.90
N MET A 22 -20.66 -18.48 11.73
CA MET A 22 -21.50 -18.37 10.55
C MET A 22 -21.07 -19.40 9.50
N ARG A 23 -22.05 -20.11 8.92
CA ARG A 23 -21.82 -20.98 7.78
C ARG A 23 -21.77 -20.13 6.50
N VAL A 24 -20.86 -20.48 5.60
CA VAL A 24 -20.76 -19.93 4.24
C VAL A 24 -20.84 -21.08 3.24
N GLU A 25 -21.25 -20.79 2.02
CA GLU A 25 -21.38 -21.76 0.93
C GLU A 25 -20.02 -22.28 0.48
N ASP A 26 -19.06 -21.38 0.31
CA ASP A 26 -17.73 -21.70 -0.22
C ASP A 26 -16.61 -20.76 0.27
N GLU A 27 -15.41 -20.98 -0.28
CA GLU A 27 -14.21 -20.19 0.01
C GLU A 27 -14.30 -18.75 -0.51
N GLU A 28 -14.96 -18.53 -1.64
CA GLU A 28 -15.10 -17.20 -2.24
C GLU A 28 -16.01 -16.32 -1.38
N GLU A 29 -17.13 -16.88 -0.92
CA GLU A 29 -18.02 -16.21 0.01
C GLU A 29 -17.32 -15.91 1.34
N ALA A 30 -16.54 -16.85 1.88
CA ALA A 30 -15.77 -16.64 3.10
C ALA A 30 -14.81 -15.44 2.97
N ILE A 31 -14.06 -15.37 1.87
CA ILE A 31 -13.11 -14.28 1.60
C ILE A 31 -13.86 -12.96 1.42
N ARG A 32 -14.97 -12.96 0.66
CA ARG A 32 -15.79 -11.77 0.45
C ARG A 32 -16.31 -11.20 1.78
N LEU A 33 -16.86 -12.05 2.63
CA LEU A 33 -17.44 -11.64 3.92
C LEU A 33 -16.36 -11.24 4.94
N ALA A 34 -15.21 -11.93 4.98
CA ALA A 34 -14.07 -11.51 5.79
C ALA A 34 -13.56 -10.11 5.38
N ASN A 35 -13.51 -9.85 4.07
CA ASN A 35 -13.07 -8.57 3.54
C ASN A 35 -14.10 -7.43 3.67
N ASP A 36 -15.39 -7.75 3.86
CA ASP A 36 -16.45 -6.77 4.11
C ASP A 36 -16.34 -6.12 5.51
N SER A 37 -15.58 -6.71 6.43
CA SER A 37 -15.29 -6.10 7.73
C SER A 37 -14.58 -4.74 7.56
N ARG A 38 -14.97 -3.74 8.36
CA ARG A 38 -14.26 -2.45 8.45
C ARG A 38 -12.92 -2.57 9.19
N TYR A 39 -12.73 -3.68 9.90
CA TYR A 39 -11.50 -4.02 10.61
C TYR A 39 -10.59 -4.90 9.75
N GLY A 40 -9.29 -4.87 10.05
CA GLY A 40 -8.26 -5.63 9.34
C GLY A 40 -6.95 -5.66 10.13
N LEU A 41 -7.00 -5.97 11.43
CA LEU A 41 -5.81 -6.11 12.26
C LEU A 41 -5.13 -7.47 12.02
N ASP A 42 -5.89 -8.54 12.24
CA ASP A 42 -5.43 -9.91 12.14
C ASP A 42 -6.55 -10.80 11.59
N ALA A 43 -6.19 -11.95 11.03
CA ALA A 43 -7.12 -12.97 10.60
C ALA A 43 -6.49 -14.37 10.72
N SER A 44 -7.33 -15.40 10.77
CA SER A 44 -6.85 -16.78 10.80
C SER A 44 -7.54 -17.63 9.75
N VAL A 45 -6.78 -18.48 9.08
CA VAL A 45 -7.28 -19.47 8.12
C VAL A 45 -6.94 -20.86 8.63
N TRP A 46 -7.95 -21.71 8.78
CA TRP A 46 -7.79 -23.08 9.28
C TRP A 46 -8.11 -24.09 8.18
N THR A 47 -7.16 -24.96 7.86
CA THR A 47 -7.28 -25.97 6.80
C THR A 47 -6.22 -27.07 6.93
N ARG A 48 -6.52 -28.27 6.44
CA ARG A 48 -5.54 -29.38 6.38
C ARG A 48 -4.50 -29.18 5.28
N ASP A 49 -4.80 -28.37 4.27
CA ASP A 49 -3.87 -28.03 3.18
C ASP A 49 -3.26 -26.65 3.44
N ALA A 50 -2.04 -26.62 3.95
CA ALA A 50 -1.33 -25.37 4.25
C ALA A 50 -1.09 -24.50 2.99
N ALA A 51 -0.92 -25.11 1.81
CA ALA A 51 -0.76 -24.36 0.57
C ALA A 51 -2.08 -23.67 0.18
N ARG A 52 -3.23 -24.33 0.38
CA ARG A 52 -4.54 -23.70 0.27
C ARG A 52 -4.71 -22.58 1.28
N GLY A 53 -4.33 -22.81 2.54
CA GLY A 53 -4.37 -21.78 3.59
C GLY A 53 -3.60 -20.53 3.20
N ALA A 54 -2.38 -20.69 2.66
CA ALA A 54 -1.57 -19.59 2.17
C ALA A 54 -2.18 -18.85 0.96
N ARG A 55 -2.89 -19.55 0.07
CA ARG A 55 -3.62 -18.92 -1.05
C ARG A 55 -4.78 -18.06 -0.56
N ILE A 56 -5.57 -18.57 0.38
CA ILE A 56 -6.67 -17.82 1.00
C ILE A 56 -6.12 -16.61 1.75
N ALA A 57 -5.08 -16.81 2.59
CA ALA A 57 -4.49 -15.76 3.41
C ALA A 57 -4.05 -14.53 2.59
N ARG A 58 -3.47 -14.75 1.40
CA ARG A 58 -3.06 -13.65 0.48
C ARG A 58 -4.22 -12.81 -0.05
N ARG A 59 -5.46 -13.30 0.05
CA ARG A 59 -6.67 -12.64 -0.45
C ARG A 59 -7.46 -11.94 0.66
N ILE A 60 -7.10 -12.17 1.93
CA ILE A 60 -7.71 -11.48 3.06
C ILE A 60 -7.05 -10.12 3.24
N GLN A 61 -7.87 -9.07 3.36
CA GLN A 61 -7.47 -7.69 3.59
C GLN A 61 -7.28 -7.44 5.08
N SER A 62 -6.17 -7.92 5.60
CA SER A 62 -5.74 -7.77 6.99
C SER A 62 -4.25 -7.44 7.05
N GLY A 63 -3.82 -6.78 8.12
CA GLY A 63 -2.41 -6.48 8.34
C GLY A 63 -1.56 -7.72 8.61
N ALA A 64 -2.17 -8.76 9.20
CA ALA A 64 -1.58 -10.09 9.31
C ALA A 64 -2.63 -11.19 9.09
N VAL A 65 -2.17 -12.37 8.69
CA VAL A 65 -2.99 -13.58 8.61
C VAL A 65 -2.16 -14.77 9.09
N CYS A 66 -2.67 -15.52 10.07
CA CYS A 66 -2.09 -16.77 10.54
C CYS A 66 -2.78 -17.98 9.88
N VAL A 67 -2.01 -18.96 9.39
CA VAL A 67 -2.54 -20.21 8.85
C VAL A 67 -2.38 -21.31 9.90
N ASN A 68 -3.49 -21.94 10.28
CA ASN A 68 -3.58 -22.97 11.32
C ASN A 68 -3.11 -22.51 12.71
N ASP A 69 -3.23 -21.21 12.98
CA ASP A 69 -2.85 -20.63 14.26
C ASP A 69 -3.57 -19.29 14.48
N VAL A 70 -3.46 -18.74 15.68
CA VAL A 70 -4.02 -17.45 16.10
C VAL A 70 -2.96 -16.68 16.86
N MET A 71 -2.72 -15.42 16.49
CA MET A 71 -1.84 -14.46 17.19
C MET A 71 -0.35 -14.84 17.29
N VAL A 72 0.14 -15.93 16.70
CA VAL A 72 1.57 -16.28 16.73
C VAL A 72 2.46 -15.26 16.02
N ASN A 73 1.93 -14.55 15.02
CA ASN A 73 2.55 -13.39 14.41
C ASN A 73 2.96 -12.31 15.43
N PHE A 74 2.25 -12.18 16.56
CA PHE A 74 2.61 -11.25 17.62
C PHE A 74 3.98 -11.58 18.26
N ALA A 75 4.30 -12.87 18.37
CA ALA A 75 5.55 -13.33 18.96
C ALA A 75 6.75 -13.23 17.99
N VAL A 76 6.48 -13.09 16.69
CA VAL A 76 7.52 -12.93 15.66
C VAL A 76 7.85 -11.44 15.52
N THR A 77 8.85 -10.97 16.27
CA THR A 77 9.21 -9.53 16.32
C THR A 77 9.87 -9.01 15.04
N GLU A 78 10.32 -9.91 14.16
CA GLU A 78 11.00 -9.56 12.90
C GLU A 78 10.04 -9.15 11.78
N ILE A 79 8.79 -9.61 11.82
CA ILE A 79 7.79 -9.29 10.79
C ILE A 79 7.09 -7.96 11.10
N PRO A 80 6.62 -7.20 10.09
CA PRO A 80 5.81 -6.01 10.34
C PRO A 80 4.50 -6.42 11.02
N MET A 81 4.15 -5.72 12.10
CA MET A 81 2.86 -5.87 12.77
C MET A 81 2.13 -4.54 12.76
N GLY A 82 0.97 -4.49 12.12
CA GLY A 82 0.12 -3.31 11.98
C GLY A 82 -1.23 -3.74 11.42
N GLY A 83 -2.20 -2.82 11.42
CA GLY A 83 -3.51 -3.05 10.82
C GLY A 83 -3.66 -2.38 9.47
N VAL A 84 -4.75 -2.70 8.80
CA VAL A 84 -5.30 -1.95 7.66
C VAL A 84 -6.73 -1.53 7.95
N LYS A 85 -7.32 -0.68 7.09
CA LYS A 85 -8.68 -0.13 7.26
C LYS A 85 -8.79 0.64 8.57
N GLU A 86 -9.86 0.44 9.34
CA GLU A 86 -10.05 1.11 10.64
C GLU A 86 -9.17 0.54 11.76
N SER A 87 -8.47 -0.58 11.53
CA SER A 87 -7.54 -1.16 12.51
C SER A 87 -6.21 -0.40 12.63
N GLY A 88 -6.04 0.69 11.89
CA GLY A 88 -4.94 1.63 12.05
C GLY A 88 -3.97 1.68 10.89
N VAL A 89 -2.87 2.43 11.09
CA VAL A 89 -1.86 2.70 10.07
C VAL A 89 -0.44 2.50 10.63
N GLY A 90 0.47 2.08 9.75
CA GLY A 90 1.87 1.84 10.08
C GLY A 90 2.10 0.52 10.84
N HIS A 91 3.35 0.26 11.21
CA HIS A 91 3.78 -1.00 11.82
C HIS A 91 4.57 -0.76 13.12
N ARG A 92 4.55 -1.71 14.07
CA ARG A 92 5.31 -1.66 15.33
C ARG A 92 6.49 -2.62 15.40
N HIS A 93 6.45 -3.72 14.67
CA HIS A 93 7.51 -4.73 14.62
C HIS A 93 8.33 -4.61 13.33
N GLY A 94 9.40 -5.42 13.25
CA GLY A 94 10.33 -5.43 12.14
C GLY A 94 11.08 -4.10 11.95
N PRO A 95 11.83 -3.98 10.84
CA PRO A 95 12.59 -2.77 10.54
C PRO A 95 11.74 -1.50 10.45
N ASP A 96 10.50 -1.61 9.98
CA ASP A 96 9.59 -0.47 9.84
C ASP A 96 9.11 0.06 11.21
N GLY A 97 9.03 -0.81 12.22
CA GLY A 97 8.71 -0.45 13.59
C GLY A 97 9.71 0.51 14.23
N ILE A 98 11.01 0.37 13.90
CA ILE A 98 12.05 1.31 14.37
C ILE A 98 12.11 2.53 13.45
N ARG A 99 12.08 2.33 12.13
CA ARG A 99 12.24 3.41 11.14
C ARG A 99 11.19 4.51 11.25
N LYS A 100 9.98 4.23 11.76
CA LYS A 100 8.96 5.26 11.98
C LYS A 100 9.36 6.29 13.05
N TYR A 101 10.32 5.96 13.92
CA TYR A 101 10.88 6.87 14.92
C TYR A 101 12.15 7.58 14.43
N CYS A 102 12.58 7.33 13.19
CA CYS A 102 13.74 7.98 12.59
C CYS A 102 13.31 9.16 11.70
N VAL A 103 14.13 10.21 11.69
CA VAL A 103 14.00 11.30 10.70
C VAL A 103 14.67 10.87 9.39
N LYS A 104 13.92 10.86 8.29
CA LYS A 104 14.47 10.58 6.95
C LYS A 104 15.06 11.85 6.37
N GLN A 105 16.38 11.88 6.16
CA GLN A 105 17.08 12.99 5.49
C GLN A 105 17.53 12.56 4.08
N ALA A 106 17.14 13.34 3.07
CA ALA A 106 17.69 13.19 1.72
C ALA A 106 18.93 14.09 1.58
N VAL A 107 20.05 13.50 1.16
CA VAL A 107 21.29 14.22 0.84
C VAL A 107 21.61 13.96 -0.62
N VAL A 108 21.74 15.04 -1.40
CA VAL A 108 22.05 14.97 -2.82
C VAL A 108 23.39 15.63 -3.05
N ILE A 109 24.29 14.92 -3.74
CA ILE A 109 25.58 15.44 -4.18
C ILE A 109 25.53 15.53 -5.70
N ASP A 110 25.65 16.75 -6.24
CA ASP A 110 25.73 16.94 -7.68
C ASP A 110 27.00 16.27 -8.23
N ARG A 111 26.81 15.36 -9.18
CA ARG A 111 27.91 14.65 -9.85
C ARG A 111 28.75 15.56 -10.74
N PHE A 112 28.15 16.60 -11.32
CA PHE A 112 28.81 17.44 -12.31
C PHE A 112 29.34 18.75 -11.74
N GLY A 113 28.88 19.15 -10.55
CA GLY A 113 29.32 20.36 -9.85
C GLY A 113 29.20 21.61 -10.71
N LEU A 114 28.11 21.73 -11.48
CA LEU A 114 27.95 22.85 -12.41
C LEU A 114 27.90 24.15 -11.60
N LYS A 115 28.76 25.11 -11.95
CA LYS A 115 28.82 26.42 -11.25
C LYS A 115 27.56 27.28 -11.44
N SER A 116 26.69 26.90 -12.37
CA SER A 116 25.43 27.59 -12.63
C SER A 116 24.43 26.64 -13.29
N GLU A 117 23.32 26.37 -12.61
CA GLU A 117 22.20 25.65 -13.20
C GLU A 117 21.27 26.60 -13.97
N ILE A 118 20.35 26.01 -14.72
CA ILE A 118 19.42 26.74 -15.58
C ILE A 118 18.40 27.59 -14.78
N ASN A 119 18.06 27.12 -13.58
CA ASN A 119 17.17 27.75 -12.60
C ASN A 119 17.92 28.65 -11.61
N TRP A 120 19.27 28.67 -11.62
CA TRP A 120 20.04 29.50 -10.69
C TRP A 120 20.18 30.94 -11.20
N TRP A 121 20.15 31.89 -10.27
CA TRP A 121 20.39 33.31 -10.52
C TRP A 121 21.83 33.56 -11.02
N PRO A 122 22.04 34.51 -11.96
CA PRO A 122 21.04 35.28 -12.69
C PRO A 122 20.30 34.46 -13.75
N ILE A 123 18.98 34.59 -13.77
CA ILE A 123 18.11 34.00 -14.79
C ILE A 123 18.19 34.90 -16.01
N THR A 124 19.05 34.54 -16.96
CA THR A 124 19.23 35.32 -18.19
C THR A 124 18.21 34.89 -19.25
N PRO A 125 17.83 35.79 -20.19
CA PRO A 125 16.96 35.43 -21.31
C PRO A 125 17.48 34.24 -22.13
N GLY A 126 18.80 34.04 -22.19
CA GLY A 126 19.43 32.88 -22.82
C GLY A 126 19.09 31.56 -22.12
N LYS A 127 19.23 31.50 -20.79
CA LYS A 127 18.85 30.33 -19.97
C LYS A 127 17.37 30.00 -20.10
N VAL A 128 16.50 31.02 -20.05
CA VAL A 128 15.05 30.85 -20.22
C VAL A 128 14.71 30.29 -21.61
N ARG A 129 15.34 30.80 -22.67
CA ARG A 129 15.13 30.27 -24.04
C ARG A 129 15.61 28.83 -24.17
N LEU A 130 16.76 28.48 -23.57
CA LEU A 130 17.27 27.12 -23.57
C LEU A 130 16.32 26.18 -22.81
N PHE A 131 15.85 26.58 -21.63
CA PHE A 131 14.91 25.80 -20.83
C PHE A 131 13.59 25.59 -21.55
N ARG A 132 13.03 26.64 -22.16
CA ARG A 132 11.80 26.56 -22.96
C ARG A 132 11.98 25.64 -24.16
N ARG A 133 13.11 25.72 -24.88
CA ARG A 133 13.41 24.80 -25.98
C ARG A 133 13.49 23.36 -25.51
N ALA A 134 14.14 23.10 -24.37
CA ALA A 134 14.21 21.78 -23.77
C ALA A 134 12.80 21.27 -23.41
N LEU A 135 11.99 22.07 -22.72
CA LEU A 135 10.60 21.74 -22.40
C LEU A 135 9.75 21.50 -23.66
N ASP A 136 9.91 22.29 -24.72
CA ASP A 136 9.18 22.09 -25.97
C ASP A 136 9.61 20.80 -26.68
N LEU A 137 10.88 20.39 -26.57
CA LEU A 137 11.38 19.12 -27.09
C LEU A 137 10.82 17.92 -26.32
N PHE A 138 10.63 18.05 -25.01
CA PHE A 138 10.05 17.01 -24.15
C PHE A 138 8.50 16.98 -24.19
N GLY A 139 7.85 18.14 -24.30
CA GLY A 139 6.39 18.29 -24.20
C GLY A 139 5.65 18.38 -25.53
N SER A 140 6.31 18.79 -26.63
CA SER A 140 5.72 18.77 -27.97
C SER A 140 6.46 17.75 -28.82
N GLY A 141 5.77 16.64 -29.12
CA GLY A 141 6.32 15.48 -29.80
C GLY A 141 7.33 15.86 -30.88
N TRP A 142 8.58 15.49 -30.67
CA TRP A 142 9.71 15.65 -31.59
C TRP A 142 9.36 15.26 -33.04
N ARG A 143 8.42 14.31 -33.22
CA ARG A 143 7.82 13.94 -34.51
C ARG A 143 7.13 15.09 -35.24
N ARG A 144 6.44 16.00 -34.55
CA ARG A 144 5.67 17.12 -35.14
C ARG A 144 6.58 18.19 -35.72
N LYS A 145 7.79 18.38 -35.16
CA LYS A 145 8.78 19.35 -35.64
C LYS A 145 9.69 18.80 -36.74
N LEU A 146 9.99 17.50 -36.75
CA LEU A 146 10.77 16.85 -37.82
C LEU A 146 9.96 16.55 -39.09
N LEU A 147 8.64 16.39 -38.99
CA LEU A 147 7.77 16.02 -40.12
C LEU A 147 7.08 17.21 -40.83
N GLY A 148 7.44 18.47 -40.51
CA GLY A 148 6.98 19.63 -41.26
C GLY A 148 5.45 19.82 -41.36
N ALA A 149 4.68 19.34 -40.37
CA ALA A 149 3.24 19.48 -40.41
C ALA A 149 2.84 20.96 -40.16
N PRO A 150 2.11 21.62 -41.09
CA PRO A 150 1.77 23.03 -40.96
C PRO A 150 0.80 23.25 -39.78
N ALA A 151 0.99 24.37 -39.08
CA ALA A 151 0.07 24.81 -38.03
C ALA A 151 -1.32 25.02 -38.65
N ARG A 152 -2.31 24.25 -38.18
CA ARG A 152 -3.72 24.51 -38.53
C ARG A 152 -4.17 25.77 -37.77
N THR A 153 -4.75 26.71 -38.51
CA THR A 153 -5.54 27.86 -38.05
C THR A 153 -6.65 27.45 -37.11
#